data_AF-A0A948XXX8-F1
#
_entry.id   AF-A0A948XXX8-F1
#
_cell.length_a   1.000
_cell.length_b   1.000
_cell.length_c   1.000
_cell.angle_alpha   90.00
_cell.angle_beta   90.00
_cell.angle_gamma   90.00
#
_symmetry.space_group_name_H-M   'P 1'
#
loop_
_entity.id
_entity.type
_entity.pdbx_description
1 polymer ?
#
loop_
_entity_poly.entity_id
_entity_poly.type
_entity_poly.pdbx_seq_one_letter_code
_entity_poly.pdbx_strand_id
1 'polypeptide(L)'
;MSTATESFMTDPTRPLSIRLNVRDIEHLSERARRISGTPTGVARELILSGLTDGDPYAQAERLLKIERRLAALAQDLQAVAGSSTRNAGTLTRIETMFDELLRALSGQAPQGCRSHG
;
A
#
# COMPACT_ATOMS: atom_id res chain seq x y z
N MET A 1 -12.50 35.12 40.60
CA MET A 1 -11.68 34.44 39.58
C MET A 1 -12.54 34.30 38.33
N SER A 2 -12.45 35.24 37.39
CA SER A 2 -13.20 35.21 36.14
C SER A 2 -12.46 34.34 35.14
N THR A 3 -13.07 33.22 34.74
CA THR A 3 -12.64 32.44 33.58
C THR A 3 -13.06 33.20 32.34
N ALA A 4 -12.13 33.97 31.77
CA ALA A 4 -12.30 34.56 30.45
C ALA A 4 -12.46 33.44 29.43
N THR A 5 -13.67 33.32 28.90
CA THR A 5 -13.97 32.50 27.74
C THR A 5 -13.20 33.11 26.56
N GLU A 6 -12.08 32.49 26.16
CA GLU A 6 -11.39 32.81 24.92
C GLU A 6 -12.32 32.47 23.76
N SER A 7 -13.14 33.45 23.39
CA SER A 7 -13.81 33.52 22.11
C SER A 7 -12.72 33.58 21.04
N PHE A 8 -12.45 32.47 20.35
CA PHE A 8 -11.77 32.47 19.06
C PHE A 8 -12.62 33.30 18.08
N MET A 9 -12.43 34.63 18.10
CA MET A 9 -13.05 35.52 17.13
C MET A 9 -12.42 35.19 15.77
N THR A 10 -13.18 34.56 14.88
CA THR A 10 -12.84 34.54 13.46
C THR A 10 -13.11 35.94 12.90
N ASP A 11 -12.17 36.86 13.14
CA ASP A 11 -12.23 38.18 12.54
C ASP A 11 -12.31 38.03 11.01
N PRO A 12 -13.18 38.81 10.34
CA PRO A 12 -13.33 38.72 8.90
C PRO A 12 -11.99 39.07 8.22
N THR A 13 -11.41 38.08 7.54
CA THR A 13 -10.12 38.24 6.84
C THR A 13 -10.25 39.19 5.66
N ARG A 14 -9.26 40.06 5.44
CA ARG A 14 -9.19 40.91 4.24
C ARG A 14 -8.82 40.08 2.99
N PRO A 15 -9.40 40.38 1.82
CA PRO A 15 -9.03 39.70 0.58
C PRO A 15 -7.59 40.05 0.18
N LEU A 16 -6.81 39.04 -0.24
CA LEU A 16 -5.46 39.17 -0.76
C LEU A 16 -5.42 38.64 -2.20
N SER A 17 -4.68 39.34 -3.07
CA SER A 17 -4.41 38.88 -4.44
C SER A 17 -3.02 38.28 -4.53
N ILE A 18 -2.92 37.06 -5.07
CA ILE A 18 -1.65 36.36 -5.31
C ILE A 18 -1.52 36.16 -6.82
N ARG A 19 -0.34 36.46 -7.37
CA ARG A 19 -0.05 36.19 -8.78
C ARG A 19 0.39 34.74 -8.93
N LEU A 20 -0.24 34.03 -9.85
CA LEU A 20 0.05 32.65 -10.19
C LEU A 20 0.36 32.56 -11.69
N ASN A 21 1.07 31.52 -12.11
CA ASN A 21 1.25 31.25 -13.53
C ASN A 21 -0.08 30.78 -14.13
N VAL A 22 -0.25 30.98 -15.45
CA VAL A 22 -1.48 30.61 -16.17
C VAL A 22 -1.84 29.14 -15.96
N ARG A 23 -0.84 28.24 -15.99
CA ARG A 23 -1.03 26.79 -15.75
C ARG A 23 -1.61 26.50 -14.35
N ASP A 24 -1.14 27.20 -13.33
CA ASP A 24 -1.59 26.98 -11.95
C ASP A 24 -3.03 27.49 -11.77
N ILE A 25 -3.39 28.58 -12.45
CA ILE A 25 -4.77 29.10 -12.49
C ILE A 25 -5.71 28.09 -13.16
N GLU A 26 -5.29 27.48 -14.27
CA GLU A 26 -6.05 26.43 -14.96
C GLU A 26 -6.25 25.19 -14.07
N HIS A 27 -5.19 24.70 -13.43
CA HIS A 27 -5.27 23.57 -12.49
C HIS A 27 -6.22 23.85 -11.33
N LEU A 28 -6.15 25.05 -10.74
CA LEU A 28 -7.04 25.46 -9.65
C LEU A 28 -8.50 25.49 -10.11
N SER A 29 -8.75 26.01 -11.31
CA SER A 29 -10.08 26.11 -11.92
C SER A 29 -10.65 24.75 -12.27
N GLU A 30 -9.82 23.84 -12.79
CA GLU A 30 -10.22 22.46 -13.06
C GLU A 30 -10.61 21.73 -11.78
N ARG A 31 -9.78 21.82 -10.74
CA ARG A 31 -10.07 21.19 -9.45
C ARG A 31 -11.36 21.73 -8.84
N ALA A 32 -11.58 23.04 -8.90
CA ALA A 32 -12.82 23.67 -8.45
C ALA A 32 -14.04 23.13 -9.19
N ARG A 33 -13.97 22.95 -10.52
CA ARG A 33 -15.07 22.35 -11.30
C ARG A 33 -15.37 20.92 -10.89
N ARG A 34 -14.35 20.09 -10.62
CA ARG A 34 -14.55 18.67 -10.24
C ARG A 34 -15.29 18.50 -8.93
N ILE A 35 -15.08 19.42 -7.99
CA ILE A 35 -15.70 19.36 -6.65
C ILE A 35 -16.89 20.32 -6.50
N SER A 36 -17.37 20.92 -7.59
CA SER A 36 -18.43 21.95 -7.58
C SER A 36 -18.15 23.11 -6.61
N GLY A 37 -16.87 23.50 -6.49
CA GLY A 37 -16.39 24.55 -5.59
C GLY A 37 -15.99 25.84 -6.32
N THR A 38 -15.44 26.79 -5.57
CA THR A 38 -14.85 28.03 -6.12
C THR A 38 -13.32 27.94 -6.13
N PRO A 39 -12.62 28.53 -7.13
CA PRO A 39 -11.16 28.56 -7.15
C PRO A 39 -10.56 29.14 -5.86
N THR A 40 -11.17 30.20 -5.31
CA THR A 40 -10.75 30.81 -4.04
C THR A 40 -10.92 29.86 -2.85
N GLY A 41 -12.01 29.09 -2.81
CA GLY A 41 -12.24 28.09 -1.77
C GLY A 41 -11.19 26.97 -1.81
N VAL A 42 -10.91 26.46 -3.01
CA VAL A 42 -9.87 25.44 -3.23
C VAL A 42 -8.49 25.98 -2.86
N ALA A 43 -8.17 27.22 -3.25
CA ALA A 43 -6.89 27.83 -2.90
C ALA A 43 -6.73 27.98 -1.38
N ARG A 44 -7.79 28.40 -0.68
CA ARG A 44 -7.81 28.50 0.79
C ARG A 44 -7.57 27.13 1.43
N GLU A 45 -8.25 26.10 0.95
CA GLU A 45 -8.07 24.73 1.45
C GLU A 45 -6.64 24.24 1.23
N LEU A 46 -6.06 24.49 0.05
CA LEU A 46 -4.68 24.13 -0.26
C LEU A 46 -3.68 24.84 0.68
N ILE A 47 -3.87 26.14 0.91
CA ILE A 47 -3.05 26.90 1.87
C ILE A 47 -3.20 26.32 3.27
N LEU A 48 -4.43 26.07 3.72
CA LEU A 48 -4.67 25.45 5.02
C LEU A 48 -4.01 24.08 5.13
N SER A 49 -4.17 23.21 4.13
CA SER A 49 -3.54 21.88 4.11
C SER A 49 -2.02 21.97 4.16
N GLY A 50 -1.40 22.90 3.41
CA GLY A 50 0.05 23.12 3.46
C GLY A 50 0.54 23.68 4.80
N LEU A 51 -0.31 24.43 5.51
CA LEU A 51 -0.01 24.97 6.85
C LEU A 51 -0.27 23.93 7.95
N THR A 52 -1.29 23.07 7.82
CA THR A 52 -1.67 22.06 8.82
C THR A 52 -0.88 20.76 8.69
N ASP A 53 -0.55 20.33 7.47
CA ASP A 53 0.41 19.23 7.22
C ASP A 53 1.87 19.70 7.32
N GLY A 54 2.08 20.95 7.76
CA GLY A 54 3.31 21.74 7.69
C GLY A 54 4.51 21.29 8.53
N ASP A 55 4.69 19.98 8.77
CA ASP A 55 6.03 19.46 8.95
C ASP A 55 6.37 18.46 7.82
N PRO A 56 7.03 18.94 6.74
CA PRO A 56 7.48 18.05 5.67
C PRO A 56 8.40 16.93 6.21
N TYR A 57 9.05 17.15 7.36
CA TYR A 57 9.84 16.13 8.03
C TYR A 57 8.96 15.03 8.64
N ALA A 58 7.92 15.39 9.39
CA ALA A 58 6.93 14.43 9.89
C ALA A 58 6.23 13.65 8.76
N GLN A 59 5.96 14.29 7.62
CA GLN A 59 5.41 13.61 6.44
C GLN A 59 6.41 12.62 5.85
N ALA A 60 7.67 13.01 5.66
CA ALA A 60 8.72 12.11 5.20
C ALA A 60 8.95 10.93 6.16
N GLU A 61 8.91 11.18 7.48
CA GLU A 61 9.02 10.15 8.50
C GLU A 61 7.85 9.16 8.42
N ARG A 62 6.62 9.65 8.21
CA ARG A 62 5.44 8.80 7.97
C ARG A 62 5.62 7.93 6.73
N LEU A 63 6.08 8.51 5.62
CA LEU A 63 6.34 7.77 4.38
C LEU A 63 7.42 6.69 4.59
N LEU A 64 8.51 7.01 5.28
CA LEU A 64 9.56 6.04 5.58
C LEU A 64 9.05 4.89 6.47
N LYS A 65 8.18 5.17 7.45
CA LYS A 65 7.54 4.14 8.27
C LYS A 65 6.64 3.23 7.42
N ILE A 66 5.92 3.80 6.45
CA ILE A 66 5.10 3.04 5.51
C ILE A 66 5.98 2.15 4.64
N GLU A 67 7.05 2.67 4.04
CA GLU A 67 7.98 1.88 3.22
C GLU A 67 8.58 0.70 4.00
N ARG A 68 9.04 0.93 5.23
CA ARG A 68 9.58 -0.14 6.09
C ARG A 68 8.55 -1.23 6.36
N ARG A 69 7.30 -0.86 6.63
CA ARG A 69 6.20 -1.82 6.84
C ARG A 69 5.88 -2.60 5.58
N LEU A 70 5.85 -1.95 4.42
CA LEU A 70 5.62 -2.61 3.14
C LEU A 70 6.74 -3.60 2.81
N ALA A 71 7.99 -3.24 3.09
CA ALA A 71 9.13 -4.14 2.90
C ALA A 71 9.03 -5.40 3.78
N ALA A 72 8.67 -5.23 5.06
CA ALA A 72 8.45 -6.37 5.96
C ALA A 72 7.31 -7.29 5.47
N LEU A 73 6.18 -6.70 5.07
CA LEU A 73 5.06 -7.48 4.50
C LEU A 73 5.44 -8.23 3.22
N ALA A 74 6.27 -7.63 2.36
CA ALA A 74 6.76 -8.29 1.15
C ALA A 74 7.63 -9.53 1.48
N GLN A 75 8.48 -9.43 2.52
CA GLN A 75 9.27 -10.55 3.00
C GLN A 75 8.40 -11.67 3.58
N ASP A 76 7.38 -11.32 4.37
CA ASP A 76 6.43 -12.29 4.93
C ASP A 76 5.68 -13.04 3.82
N LEU A 77 5.20 -12.32 2.80
CA LEU A 77 4.54 -12.94 1.64
C LEU A 77 5.47 -13.90 0.89
N GLN A 78 6.75 -13.54 0.73
CA GLN A 78 7.72 -14.42 0.09
C GLN A 78 7.98 -15.69 0.93
N ALA A 79 8.03 -15.56 2.25
CA ALA A 79 8.16 -16.70 3.15
C ALA A 79 6.95 -17.66 3.08
N VAL A 80 5.74 -17.10 3.01
CA VAL A 80 4.48 -17.86 2.85
C VAL A 80 4.42 -18.55 1.48
N ALA A 81 4.79 -17.85 0.40
CA ALA A 81 4.87 -18.45 -0.92
C ALA A 81 5.87 -19.61 -0.94
N GLY A 82 7.05 -19.43 -0.34
CA GLY A 82 8.06 -20.48 -0.24
C GLY A 82 7.63 -21.69 0.59
N SER A 83 6.87 -21.49 1.67
CA SER A 83 6.31 -22.61 2.45
C SER A 83 5.24 -23.36 1.67
N SER A 84 4.38 -22.66 0.94
CA SER A 84 3.38 -23.26 0.05
C SER A 84 4.03 -24.16 -1.02
N THR A 85 5.08 -23.68 -1.69
CA THR A 85 5.81 -24.48 -2.69
C THR A 85 6.47 -25.71 -2.07
N ARG A 86 7.08 -25.60 -0.88
CA ARG A 86 7.66 -26.75 -0.17
C ARG A 86 6.62 -27.78 0.22
N ASN A 87 5.45 -27.34 0.67
CA ASN A 87 4.34 -28.22 1.03
C ASN A 87 3.81 -28.97 -0.20
N ALA A 88 3.64 -28.27 -1.33
CA ALA A 88 3.24 -28.89 -2.59
C ALA A 88 4.25 -29.97 -3.04
N GLY A 89 5.55 -29.67 -3.01
CA GLY A 89 6.57 -30.66 -3.34
C GLY A 89 6.61 -31.87 -2.38
N THR A 90 6.35 -31.64 -1.09
CA THR A 90 6.25 -32.72 -0.10
C THR A 90 5.04 -33.61 -0.38
N LEU A 91 3.89 -33.03 -0.74
CA LEU A 91 2.69 -33.78 -1.12
C LEU A 91 2.95 -34.66 -2.35
N THR A 92 3.52 -34.09 -3.42
CA THR A 92 3.86 -34.86 -4.63
C THR A 92 4.84 -36.00 -4.34
N ARG A 93 5.80 -35.79 -3.44
CA ARG A 93 6.71 -36.85 -3.00
C ARG A 93 5.96 -37.97 -2.26
N ILE A 94 5.04 -37.62 -1.37
CA ILE A 94 4.22 -38.61 -0.64
C ILE A 94 3.34 -39.40 -1.61
N GLU A 95 2.69 -38.73 -2.55
CA GLU A 95 1.89 -39.37 -3.61
C GLU A 95 2.73 -40.38 -4.41
N THR A 96 3.95 -39.98 -4.81
CA THR A 96 4.87 -40.86 -5.55
C THR A 96 5.25 -42.09 -4.73
N MET A 97 5.60 -41.92 -3.44
CA MET A 97 5.92 -43.05 -2.57
C MET A 97 4.72 -43.98 -2.38
N PHE A 98 3.51 -43.43 -2.27
CA PHE A 98 2.30 -44.21 -2.14
C PHE A 98 2.03 -45.03 -3.42
N ASP A 99 2.20 -44.43 -4.59
CA ASP A 99 2.08 -45.12 -5.87
C ASP A 99 3.12 -46.25 -6.03
N GLU A 100 4.36 -46.03 -5.59
CA GLU A 100 5.40 -47.06 -5.59
C GLU A 100 5.05 -48.23 -4.66
N LEU A 101 4.54 -47.95 -3.46
CA LEU A 101 4.09 -48.98 -2.52
C LEU A 101 2.90 -49.76 -3.08
N LEU A 102 1.92 -49.08 -3.68
CA LEU A 102 0.77 -49.73 -4.31
C LEU A 102 1.20 -50.65 -5.47
N ARG A 103 2.17 -50.22 -6.29
CA ARG A 103 2.74 -51.05 -7.38
C ARG A 103 3.50 -52.26 -6.85
N ALA A 104 4.27 -52.10 -5.79
CA ALA A 104 4.98 -53.20 -5.15
C ALA A 104 4.00 -54.25 -4.57
N LEU A 105 2.92 -53.78 -3.93
CA LEU A 105 1.88 -54.66 -3.37
C LEU A 105 1.03 -55.35 -4.44
N SER A 106 0.84 -54.73 -5.61
CA SER A 106 0.11 -55.34 -6.73
C SER A 106 0.96 -56.29 -7.59
N GLY A 107 2.24 -56.49 -7.23
CA GLY A 107 3.14 -57.40 -7.94
C GLY A 107 3.73 -56.83 -9.23
N GLN A 108 3.57 -55.53 -9.50
CA GLN A 108 4.26 -54.85 -10.60
C GLN A 108 5.70 -54.52 -10.19
N ALA A 109 6.65 -55.34 -10.62
CA ALA A 109 8.07 -55.07 -10.42
C ALA A 109 8.45 -53.70 -11.02
N PRO A 110 9.34 -52.92 -10.35
CA PRO A 110 9.79 -51.64 -10.88
C PRO A 110 10.37 -51.87 -12.27
N GLN A 111 9.96 -51.04 -13.24
CA GLN A 111 10.45 -51.11 -14.61
C GLN A 111 11.94 -50.77 -14.64
N GLY A 112 12.78 -51.78 -14.41
CA GLY A 112 14.20 -51.61 -14.19
C GLY A 112 15.00 -52.92 -14.12
N CYS A 113 14.46 -54.04 -14.61
CA CYS A 113 15.24 -55.24 -14.91
C CYS A 113 14.82 -55.80 -16.27
N ARG A 114 15.17 -55.09 -17.35
CA ARG A 114 15.23 -55.70 -18.69
C ARG A 114 16.64 -56.27 -18.90
N SER A 115 16.68 -57.60 -19.02
CA SER A 115 17.61 -58.46 -19.76
C SER A 115 19.10 -58.47 -19.39
N HIS A 116 19.58 -59.62 -18.92
CA HIS A 116 20.66 -60.39 -19.57
C HIS A 116 20.56 -61.86 -19.14
N GLY A 117 20.46 -62.76 -20.12
CA GLY A 117 20.33 -64.22 -19.96
C GLY A 117 19.31 -64.80 -20.89
#